data_AF-A0A3A4BDS4-F1
#
_entry.id   AF-A0A3A4BDS4-F1
#
_cell.length_a   1.000
_cell.length_b   1.000
_cell.length_c   1.000
_cell.angle_alpha   90.00
_cell.angle_beta   90.00
_cell.angle_gamma   90.00
#
_symmetry.space_group_name_H-M   'P 1'
#
loop_
_entity.id
_entity.type
_entity.pdbx_description
1 polymer ?
#
loop_
_entity_poly.entity_id
_entity_poly.type
_entity_poly.pdbx_seq_one_letter_code
_entity_poly.pdbx_strand_id
1 'polypeptide(L)'
;MIDYEISGPDGAPVVVLGSSLGTTRRMWDDVLPALTPRFRVLRYDHRGHGSRPVPAGPYEIADLGRDVLDLMDRLGVVRAHHAGLSLGGMVAMWIAAHAPERVDRLALLCTSARLGPPEMWADRARAVREGGTASLASATAGRWFTAAYREFRPDRVAEVLGMLADTPDEGYAACCGAIERMDLLPDLPKIAAPTLVIAGDADPSTPADPHGRMIAGAVPGARLEIVPGAHLVAVERPDLVTRLLLDHFTEPVRPGPGDPGDVGGSAGPIGAAGSSDARGPGSPSGSGAAGARPYGTGRGATEGGAGRSAGDPRWAAGDRVRREVLGDEHVDRAWAAATEFTGDFQDFVTRYAWGEVWAREGLDRRTRSCVTLALLAALGHEGELAMHVRAALRNGVSPAEIREVLLQTGLYAGVPVANRAFAIAREVLDGRGAV
;
A
#
# COMPACT_ATOMS: atom_id res chain seq x y z
N MET A 1 -1.61 31.05 -0.65
CA MET A 1 -2.27 29.74 -0.45
C MET A 1 -1.76 28.81 -1.51
N ILE A 2 -1.33 27.62 -1.10
CA ILE A 2 -0.91 26.55 -1.99
C ILE A 2 -2.10 25.95 -2.76
N ASP A 3 -1.85 25.39 -3.95
CA ASP A 3 -2.90 24.73 -4.73
C ASP A 3 -3.21 23.35 -4.16
N TYR A 4 -4.46 22.93 -4.20
CA TYR A 4 -4.89 21.67 -3.61
C TYR A 4 -6.07 21.03 -4.34
N GLU A 5 -6.28 19.76 -4.05
CA GLU A 5 -7.40 18.96 -4.53
C GLU A 5 -7.85 17.97 -3.46
N ILE A 6 -9.17 17.76 -3.36
CA ILE A 6 -9.78 16.77 -2.45
C ILE A 6 -10.55 15.75 -3.27
N SER A 7 -10.38 14.48 -2.95
CA SER A 7 -11.11 13.38 -3.57
C SER A 7 -11.54 12.34 -2.54
N GLY A 8 -12.56 11.55 -2.83
CA GLY A 8 -13.10 10.54 -1.92
C GLY A 8 -14.35 11.01 -1.15
N PRO A 9 -14.96 10.11 -0.35
CA PRO A 9 -16.24 10.36 0.30
C PRO A 9 -16.14 11.39 1.42
N ASP A 10 -17.18 12.22 1.53
CA ASP A 10 -17.34 13.12 2.66
C ASP A 10 -17.47 12.33 3.97
N GLY A 11 -16.87 12.86 5.05
CA GLY A 11 -16.90 12.24 6.38
C GLY A 11 -15.93 11.07 6.59
N ALA A 12 -15.23 10.60 5.55
CA ALA A 12 -14.15 9.62 5.72
C ALA A 12 -12.90 10.25 6.39
N PRO A 13 -12.06 9.43 7.06
CA PRO A 13 -10.79 9.89 7.61
C PRO A 13 -9.93 10.55 6.52
N VAL A 14 -9.25 11.64 6.88
CA VAL A 14 -8.48 12.42 5.92
C VAL A 14 -7.06 11.87 5.79
N VAL A 15 -6.57 11.77 4.55
CA VAL A 15 -5.16 11.49 4.25
C VAL A 15 -4.59 12.67 3.48
N VAL A 16 -3.54 13.30 4.02
CA VAL A 16 -2.80 14.39 3.38
C VAL A 16 -1.59 13.82 2.66
N LEU A 17 -1.48 14.07 1.34
CA LEU A 17 -0.37 13.61 0.50
C LEU A 17 0.55 14.77 0.10
N GLY A 18 1.81 14.72 0.57
CA GLY A 18 2.87 15.69 0.25
C GLY A 18 3.82 15.18 -0.84
N SER A 19 4.07 16.01 -1.84
CA SER A 19 4.82 15.64 -3.04
C SER A 19 6.35 15.80 -2.91
N SER A 20 7.08 15.16 -3.83
CA SER A 20 8.53 15.36 -3.97
C SER A 20 8.86 16.77 -4.45
N LEU A 21 10.10 17.22 -4.19
CA LEU A 21 10.64 18.42 -4.84
C LEU A 21 10.63 18.24 -6.36
N GLY A 22 10.17 19.27 -7.08
CA GLY A 22 10.08 19.27 -8.54
C GLY A 22 8.91 18.45 -9.09
N THR A 23 7.92 18.10 -8.27
CA THR A 23 6.69 17.46 -8.74
C THR A 23 5.47 18.22 -8.25
N THR A 24 4.30 17.82 -8.74
CA THR A 24 2.99 18.34 -8.29
C THR A 24 2.20 17.23 -7.60
N ARG A 25 1.02 17.56 -7.09
CA ARG A 25 0.04 16.60 -6.53
C ARG A 25 -0.29 15.44 -7.48
N ARG A 26 -0.10 15.64 -8.80
CA ARG A 26 -0.33 14.64 -9.84
C ARG A 26 0.62 13.44 -9.78
N MET A 27 1.73 13.53 -9.05
CA MET A 27 2.56 12.34 -8.80
C MET A 27 1.79 11.23 -8.06
N TRP A 28 0.71 11.58 -7.37
CA TRP A 28 -0.15 10.64 -6.63
C TRP A 28 -1.33 10.09 -7.44
N ASP A 29 -1.48 10.44 -8.73
CA ASP A 29 -2.63 10.05 -9.55
C ASP A 29 -2.81 8.52 -9.60
N ASP A 30 -1.73 7.74 -9.62
CA ASP A 30 -1.78 6.27 -9.67
C ASP A 30 -2.10 5.63 -8.30
N VAL A 31 -1.94 6.36 -7.19
CA VAL A 31 -2.24 5.91 -5.82
C VAL A 31 -3.68 6.24 -5.43
N LEU A 32 -4.22 7.33 -5.98
CA LEU A 32 -5.52 7.89 -5.62
C LEU A 32 -6.71 6.91 -5.74
N PRO A 33 -6.84 6.10 -6.81
CA PRO A 33 -8.01 5.22 -6.99
C PRO A 33 -8.16 4.17 -5.89
N ALA A 34 -7.06 3.76 -5.27
CA ALA A 34 -7.09 2.73 -4.23
C ALA A 34 -7.23 3.31 -2.80
N LEU A 35 -6.90 4.59 -2.57
CA LEU A 35 -7.12 5.27 -1.30
C LEU A 35 -8.54 5.86 -1.16
N THR A 36 -9.06 6.46 -2.22
CA THR A 36 -10.34 7.19 -2.21
C THR A 36 -11.59 6.38 -1.84
N PRO A 37 -11.65 5.04 -1.97
CA PRO A 37 -12.78 4.28 -1.45
C PRO A 37 -12.91 4.29 0.08
N ARG A 38 -11.82 4.59 0.82
CA ARG A 38 -11.78 4.55 2.29
C ARG A 38 -11.46 5.89 2.94
N PHE A 39 -10.80 6.78 2.20
CA PHE A 39 -10.25 8.02 2.74
C PHE A 39 -10.70 9.22 1.93
N ARG A 40 -10.83 10.35 2.63
CA ARG A 40 -10.90 11.68 2.01
C ARG A 40 -9.48 12.17 1.78
N VAL A 41 -9.01 12.13 0.54
CA VAL A 41 -7.61 12.38 0.20
C VAL A 41 -7.41 13.84 -0.16
N LEU A 42 -6.59 14.55 0.62
CA LEU A 42 -6.13 15.92 0.35
C LEU A 42 -4.75 15.87 -0.27
N ARG A 43 -4.61 16.37 -1.50
CA ARG A 43 -3.31 16.50 -2.20
C ARG A 43 -3.05 17.97 -2.48
N TYR A 44 -1.78 18.38 -2.45
CA TYR A 44 -1.42 19.78 -2.65
C TYR A 44 -0.08 19.93 -3.38
N ASP A 45 0.11 21.10 -3.98
CA ASP A 45 1.40 21.53 -4.52
C ASP A 45 2.12 22.35 -3.47
N HIS A 46 3.38 22.03 -3.16
CA HIS A 46 4.17 22.83 -2.22
C HIS A 46 4.28 24.28 -2.70
N ARG A 47 4.52 25.23 -1.77
CA ARG A 47 4.95 26.58 -2.17
C ARG A 47 6.11 26.50 -3.17
N GLY A 48 6.07 27.36 -4.18
CA GLY A 48 7.04 27.32 -5.27
C GLY A 48 6.84 26.20 -6.31
N HIS A 49 5.77 25.42 -6.20
CA HIS A 49 5.38 24.39 -7.18
C HIS A 49 3.96 24.62 -7.70
N GLY A 50 3.63 23.96 -8.82
CA GLY A 50 2.32 24.07 -9.45
C GLY A 50 2.09 25.46 -10.06
N SER A 51 0.84 25.91 -10.04
CA SER A 51 0.37 27.09 -10.80
C SER A 51 0.24 28.38 -9.97
N ARG A 52 0.50 28.33 -8.66
CA ARG A 52 0.32 29.49 -7.76
C ARG A 52 1.53 30.43 -7.82
N PRO A 53 1.34 31.73 -7.54
CA PRO A 53 2.46 32.67 -7.43
C PRO A 53 3.50 32.18 -6.43
N VAL A 54 4.78 32.32 -6.79
CA VAL A 54 5.93 31.90 -5.98
C VAL A 54 6.23 32.98 -4.92
N PRO A 55 6.07 32.70 -3.62
CA PRO A 55 6.47 33.64 -2.57
C PRO A 55 7.98 33.94 -2.62
N ALA A 56 8.38 35.12 -2.13
CA ALA A 56 9.80 35.41 -1.97
C ALA A 56 10.41 34.48 -0.91
N GLY A 57 11.62 33.98 -1.17
CA GLY A 57 12.41 33.23 -0.20
C GLY A 57 13.13 34.13 0.82
N PRO A 58 13.97 33.55 1.69
CA PRO A 58 14.26 32.12 1.80
C PRO A 58 13.08 31.33 2.39
N TYR A 59 12.99 30.04 2.06
CA TYR A 59 12.03 29.12 2.70
C TYR A 59 12.73 28.28 3.76
N GLU A 60 12.02 27.99 4.83
CA GLU A 60 12.36 26.93 5.79
C GLU A 60 11.36 25.78 5.69
N ILE A 61 11.75 24.56 6.10
CA ILE A 61 10.81 23.42 6.17
C ILE A 61 9.59 23.75 7.04
N ALA A 62 9.79 24.56 8.08
CA ALA A 62 8.73 25.05 8.93
C ALA A 62 7.68 25.89 8.17
N ASP A 63 8.09 26.65 7.15
CA ASP A 63 7.16 27.42 6.33
C ASP A 63 6.29 26.53 5.45
N LEU A 64 6.88 25.44 4.91
CA LEU A 64 6.14 24.45 4.14
C LEU A 64 5.16 23.66 5.03
N GLY A 65 5.57 23.33 6.26
CA GLY A 65 4.71 22.68 7.26
C GLY A 65 3.52 23.57 7.67
N ARG A 66 3.77 24.86 7.91
CA ARG A 66 2.72 25.84 8.21
C ARG A 66 1.71 26.00 7.07
N ASP A 67 2.14 25.96 5.80
CA ASP A 67 1.19 26.02 4.67
C ASP A 67 0.17 24.87 4.71
N VAL A 68 0.62 23.67 5.09
CA VAL A 68 -0.25 22.49 5.17
C VAL A 68 -1.21 22.62 6.35
N LEU A 69 -0.73 23.08 7.51
CA LEU A 69 -1.57 23.33 8.67
C LEU A 69 -2.63 24.41 8.39
N ASP A 70 -2.23 25.53 7.77
CA ASP A 70 -3.14 26.59 7.34
C ASP A 70 -4.18 26.09 6.33
N LEU A 71 -3.78 25.20 5.42
CA LEU A 71 -4.68 24.55 4.47
C LEU A 71 -5.68 23.63 5.19
N MET A 72 -5.20 22.80 6.13
CA MET A 72 -6.04 21.94 6.95
C MET A 72 -7.07 22.75 7.76
N ASP A 73 -6.65 23.84 8.40
CA ASP A 73 -7.53 24.72 9.18
C ASP A 73 -8.66 25.32 8.31
N ARG A 74 -8.33 25.81 7.12
CA ARG A 74 -9.31 26.36 6.18
C ARG A 74 -10.32 25.33 5.68
N LEU A 75 -9.89 24.08 5.56
CA LEU A 75 -10.74 22.96 5.13
C LEU A 75 -11.50 22.31 6.29
N GLY A 76 -11.32 22.79 7.52
CA GLY A 76 -11.90 22.20 8.73
C GLY A 76 -11.35 20.82 9.07
N VAL A 77 -10.14 20.49 8.60
CA VAL A 77 -9.46 19.22 8.90
C VAL A 77 -8.69 19.37 10.21
N VAL A 78 -9.30 18.91 11.30
CA VAL A 78 -8.69 18.99 12.63
C VAL A 78 -7.51 18.02 12.76
N ARG A 79 -7.65 16.79 12.26
CA ARG A 79 -6.62 15.74 12.33
C ARG A 79 -6.66 14.88 11.07
N ALA A 80 -5.50 14.40 10.63
CA ALA A 80 -5.40 13.58 9.44
C ALA A 80 -4.25 12.56 9.54
N HIS A 81 -4.31 11.53 8.71
CA HIS A 81 -3.11 10.77 8.33
C HIS A 81 -2.26 11.61 7.38
N HIS A 82 -0.93 11.49 7.47
CA HIS A 82 -0.01 12.16 6.57
C HIS A 82 0.85 11.12 5.85
N ALA A 83 0.94 11.20 4.52
CA ALA A 83 1.95 10.50 3.74
C ALA A 83 2.74 11.51 2.91
N GLY A 84 4.06 11.48 3.04
CA GLY A 84 4.94 12.43 2.35
C GLY A 84 6.08 11.71 1.67
N LEU A 85 6.34 12.05 0.41
CA LEU A 85 7.49 11.53 -0.33
C LEU A 85 8.58 12.59 -0.46
N SER A 86 9.82 12.24 -0.13
CA SER A 86 10.98 13.15 -0.23
C SER A 86 10.74 14.46 0.51
N LEU A 87 10.71 15.61 -0.15
CA LEU A 87 10.35 16.90 0.46
C LEU A 87 9.03 16.85 1.23
N GLY A 88 8.00 16.21 0.69
CA GLY A 88 6.73 16.00 1.39
C GLY A 88 6.89 15.22 2.69
N GLY A 89 7.84 14.28 2.75
CA GLY A 89 8.19 13.53 3.96
C GLY A 89 8.89 14.40 5.01
N MET A 90 9.75 15.32 4.57
CA MET A 90 10.40 16.31 5.46
C MET A 90 9.36 17.23 6.10
N VAL A 91 8.41 17.71 5.30
CA VAL A 91 7.29 18.52 5.76
C VAL A 91 6.41 17.74 6.74
N ALA A 92 6.10 16.48 6.43
CA ALA A 92 5.29 15.63 7.31
C ALA A 92 5.99 15.32 8.64
N MET A 93 7.31 15.10 8.66
CA MET A 93 8.09 14.96 9.89
C MET A 93 8.03 16.22 10.74
N TRP A 94 8.18 17.39 10.13
CA TRP A 94 8.08 18.66 10.85
C TRP A 94 6.68 18.84 11.46
N ILE A 95 5.61 18.58 10.70
CA ILE A 95 4.23 18.67 11.23
C ILE A 95 4.05 17.70 12.39
N ALA A 96 4.49 16.44 12.26
CA ALA A 96 4.30 15.43 13.29
C ALA A 96 5.08 15.72 14.58
N ALA A 97 6.21 16.42 14.50
CA ALA A 97 7.00 16.81 15.66
C ALA A 97 6.53 18.12 16.33
N HIS A 98 5.98 19.06 15.55
CA HIS A 98 5.64 20.41 16.02
C HIS A 98 4.14 20.64 16.22
N ALA A 99 3.28 19.79 15.67
CA ALA A 99 1.83 19.79 15.85
C ALA A 99 1.31 18.33 15.93
N PRO A 100 1.79 17.52 16.89
CA PRO A 100 1.48 16.08 16.96
C PRO A 100 -0.02 15.78 17.08
N GLU A 101 -0.80 16.69 17.66
CA GLU A 101 -2.26 16.59 17.77
C GLU A 101 -2.98 16.63 16.41
N ARG A 102 -2.30 17.12 15.36
CA ARG A 102 -2.82 17.21 13.99
C ARG A 102 -2.60 15.94 13.18
N VAL A 103 -1.80 14.99 13.69
CA VAL A 103 -1.40 13.78 12.97
C VAL A 103 -1.98 12.54 13.64
N ASP A 104 -2.75 11.75 12.89
CA ASP A 104 -3.23 10.44 13.34
C ASP A 104 -2.16 9.35 13.15
N ARG A 105 -1.65 9.22 11.93
CA ARG A 105 -0.61 8.25 11.53
C ARG A 105 0.28 8.87 10.44
N LEU A 106 1.53 8.43 10.36
CA LEU A 106 2.55 9.05 9.53
C LEU A 106 3.22 8.03 8.61
N ALA A 107 3.23 8.30 7.31
CA ALA A 107 3.99 7.54 6.32
C ALA A 107 5.06 8.43 5.67
N LEU A 108 6.32 8.00 5.74
CA LEU A 108 7.51 8.72 5.27
C LEU A 108 8.16 7.93 4.15
N LEU A 109 8.03 8.40 2.92
CA LEU A 109 8.48 7.67 1.73
C LEU A 109 9.73 8.34 1.15
N CYS A 110 10.79 7.57 0.90
CA CYS A 110 12.00 8.02 0.19
C CYS A 110 12.43 9.43 0.62
N THR A 111 12.67 9.61 1.91
CA THR A 111 12.93 10.90 2.55
C THR A 111 14.06 10.80 3.57
N SER A 112 14.46 11.94 4.14
CA SER A 112 15.48 12.03 5.18
C SER A 112 15.18 13.14 6.17
N ALA A 113 15.57 12.99 7.43
CA ALA A 113 15.52 14.04 8.45
C ALA A 113 16.68 15.04 8.36
N ARG A 114 17.75 14.68 7.65
CA ARG A 114 18.89 15.55 7.31
C ARG A 114 19.46 15.09 5.98
N LEU A 115 19.62 15.99 5.01
CA LEU A 115 20.03 15.60 3.67
C LEU A 115 21.19 16.45 3.19
N GLY A 116 22.39 15.92 3.31
CA GLY A 116 23.63 16.61 3.02
C GLY A 116 24.40 16.05 1.84
N PRO A 117 25.52 16.70 1.49
CA PRO A 117 26.03 17.88 2.20
C PRO A 117 25.35 19.20 1.73
N PRO A 118 25.26 20.25 2.56
CA PRO A 118 24.52 21.48 2.25
C PRO A 118 24.91 22.14 0.91
N GLU A 119 26.20 22.14 0.57
CA GLU A 119 26.74 22.71 -0.66
C GLU A 119 26.11 22.10 -1.92
N MET A 120 25.71 20.81 -1.87
CA MET A 120 25.00 20.17 -2.98
C MET A 120 23.68 20.87 -3.29
N TRP A 121 22.95 21.31 -2.26
CA TRP A 121 21.67 22.00 -2.42
C TRP A 121 21.85 23.45 -2.85
N ALA A 122 22.87 24.13 -2.32
CA ALA A 122 23.23 25.48 -2.75
C ALA A 122 23.63 25.51 -4.23
N ASP A 123 24.45 24.55 -4.68
CA ASP A 123 24.87 24.42 -6.08
C ASP A 123 23.68 24.05 -6.98
N ARG A 124 22.80 23.17 -6.51
CA ARG A 124 21.57 22.82 -7.25
C ARG A 124 20.64 24.02 -7.40
N ALA A 125 20.45 24.82 -6.36
CA ALA A 125 19.65 26.04 -6.41
C ALA A 125 20.25 27.05 -7.40
N ARG A 126 21.58 27.21 -7.40
CA ARG A 126 22.29 28.08 -8.35
C ARG A 126 22.10 27.61 -9.80
N ALA A 127 22.32 26.32 -10.06
CA ALA A 127 22.16 25.73 -11.39
C ALA A 127 20.73 25.91 -11.94
N VAL A 128 19.71 25.80 -11.09
CA VAL A 128 18.31 26.04 -11.50
C VAL A 128 18.04 27.51 -11.78
N ARG A 129 18.57 28.43 -10.98
CA ARG A 129 18.42 29.88 -11.26
C ARG A 129 19.10 30.30 -12.57
N GLU A 130 20.19 29.62 -12.94
CA GLU A 130 20.95 29.91 -14.17
C GLU A 130 20.38 29.21 -15.41
N GLY A 131 20.01 27.93 -15.30
CA GLY A 131 19.64 27.07 -16.43
C GLY A 131 18.19 26.60 -16.46
N GLY A 132 17.39 26.98 -15.47
CA GLY A 132 16.01 26.54 -15.29
C GLY A 132 15.86 25.09 -14.83
N THR A 133 14.70 24.75 -14.28
CA THR A 133 14.38 23.38 -13.82
C THR A 133 14.34 22.36 -14.96
N ALA A 134 13.94 22.79 -16.17
CA ALA A 134 13.95 21.95 -17.37
C ALA A 134 15.32 21.32 -17.65
N SER A 135 16.42 22.02 -17.34
CA SER A 135 17.78 21.50 -17.51
C SER A 135 18.07 20.26 -16.63
N LEU A 136 17.35 20.11 -15.51
CA LEU A 136 17.54 19.01 -14.58
C LEU A 136 16.79 17.72 -14.98
N ALA A 137 15.83 17.79 -15.90
CA ALA A 137 14.92 16.69 -16.18
C ALA A 137 15.65 15.41 -16.61
N SER A 138 16.54 15.52 -17.60
CA SER A 138 17.29 14.37 -18.13
C SER A 138 18.14 13.68 -17.06
N ALA A 139 18.92 14.46 -16.29
CA ALA A 139 19.77 13.94 -15.22
C ALA A 139 18.98 13.36 -14.04
N THR A 140 17.73 13.80 -13.84
CA THR A 140 16.88 13.38 -12.72
C THR A 140 16.15 12.07 -12.99
N ALA A 141 15.88 11.73 -14.26
CA ALA A 141 15.25 10.47 -14.66
C ALA A 141 15.92 9.22 -14.06
N GLY A 142 17.27 9.22 -14.03
CA GLY A 142 18.08 8.15 -13.47
C GLY A 142 17.95 7.99 -11.95
N ARG A 143 17.64 9.07 -11.24
CA ARG A 143 17.48 9.09 -9.78
C ARG A 143 16.06 8.74 -9.35
N TRP A 144 15.08 9.19 -10.13
CA TRP A 144 13.67 9.03 -9.79
C TRP A 144 13.10 7.66 -10.10
N PHE A 145 13.61 6.99 -11.13
CA PHE A 145 13.05 5.74 -11.63
C PHE A 145 14.16 4.73 -11.92
N THR A 146 13.88 3.44 -11.74
CA THR A 146 14.77 2.39 -12.25
C THR A 146 14.80 2.37 -13.78
N ALA A 147 15.86 1.79 -14.36
CA ALA A 147 15.95 1.61 -15.81
C ALA A 147 14.77 0.79 -16.36
N ALA A 148 14.38 -0.28 -15.65
CA ALA A 148 13.25 -1.12 -16.02
C ALA A 148 11.93 -0.33 -16.06
N TYR A 149 11.66 0.53 -15.07
CA TYR A 149 10.44 1.33 -15.07
C TYR A 149 10.42 2.38 -16.20
N ARG A 150 11.58 3.00 -16.50
CA ARG A 150 11.68 3.95 -17.62
C ARG A 150 11.37 3.31 -18.98
N GLU A 151 11.74 2.04 -19.16
CA GLU A 151 11.42 1.28 -20.36
C GLU A 151 9.95 0.82 -20.37
N PHE A 152 9.41 0.43 -19.20
CA PHE A 152 8.06 -0.11 -19.08
C PHE A 152 6.96 0.96 -19.15
N ARG A 153 7.18 2.15 -18.57
CA ARG A 153 6.20 3.27 -18.52
C ARG A 153 6.83 4.59 -18.97
N PRO A 154 7.35 4.67 -20.22
CA PRO A 154 8.03 5.88 -20.71
C PRO A 154 7.11 7.11 -20.69
N ASP A 155 5.82 6.96 -20.99
CA ASP A 155 4.86 8.07 -20.98
C ASP A 155 4.67 8.67 -19.58
N ARG A 156 4.56 7.82 -18.56
CA ARG A 156 4.39 8.27 -17.17
C ARG A 156 5.67 8.91 -16.64
N VAL A 157 6.83 8.37 -17.01
CA VAL A 157 8.13 8.98 -16.71
C VAL A 157 8.24 10.35 -17.37
N ALA A 158 7.88 10.47 -18.65
CA ALA A 158 7.89 11.75 -19.36
C ALA A 158 6.94 12.77 -18.71
N GLU A 159 5.74 12.35 -18.31
CA GLU A 159 4.80 13.21 -17.61
C GLU A 159 5.36 13.76 -16.29
N VAL A 160 5.94 12.88 -15.45
CA VAL A 160 6.50 13.30 -14.15
C VAL A 160 7.75 14.16 -14.32
N LEU A 161 8.59 13.89 -15.32
CA LEU A 161 9.71 14.77 -15.67
C LEU A 161 9.25 16.10 -16.28
N GLY A 162 8.10 16.12 -16.95
CA GLY A 162 7.43 17.35 -17.37
C GLY A 162 7.05 18.23 -16.18
N MET A 163 6.55 17.64 -15.09
CA MET A 163 6.27 18.39 -13.85
C MET A 163 7.53 19.10 -13.31
N LEU A 164 8.69 18.43 -13.39
CA LEU A 164 9.96 19.03 -12.99
C LEU A 164 10.32 20.19 -13.91
N ALA A 165 10.24 19.98 -15.22
CA ALA A 165 10.57 20.99 -16.21
C ALA A 165 9.67 22.24 -16.14
N ASP A 166 8.41 22.06 -15.72
CA ASP A 166 7.42 23.12 -15.56
C ASP A 166 7.44 23.76 -14.16
N THR A 167 8.25 23.26 -13.23
CA THR A 167 8.33 23.82 -11.88
C THR A 167 8.98 25.20 -11.93
N PRO A 168 8.38 26.25 -11.30
CA PRO A 168 8.99 27.58 -11.26
C PRO A 168 10.40 27.57 -10.66
N ASP A 169 11.37 28.11 -11.39
CA ASP A 169 12.80 28.04 -11.05
C ASP A 169 13.12 28.57 -9.66
N GLU A 170 12.63 29.77 -9.32
CA GLU A 170 12.88 30.35 -8.01
C GLU A 170 12.16 29.58 -6.90
N GLY A 171 11.00 28.98 -7.19
CA GLY A 171 10.27 28.15 -6.24
C GLY A 171 11.03 26.88 -5.89
N TYR A 172 11.55 26.20 -6.91
CA TYR A 172 12.43 25.05 -6.76
C TYR A 172 13.70 25.40 -5.99
N ALA A 173 14.39 26.48 -6.39
CA ALA A 173 15.63 26.93 -5.76
C ALA A 173 15.44 27.34 -4.30
N ALA A 174 14.33 27.99 -3.96
CA ALA A 174 14.00 28.33 -2.57
C ALA A 174 13.72 27.08 -1.72
N CYS A 175 13.06 26.05 -2.27
CA CYS A 175 12.90 24.75 -1.62
C CYS A 175 14.24 24.01 -1.46
N CYS A 176 15.17 24.10 -2.41
CA CYS A 176 16.54 23.60 -2.21
C CYS A 176 17.20 24.28 -1.01
N GLY A 177 17.03 25.60 -0.86
CA GLY A 177 17.52 26.32 0.32
C GLY A 177 16.88 25.87 1.63
N ALA A 178 15.59 25.48 1.62
CA ALA A 178 14.95 24.89 2.80
C ALA A 178 15.58 23.54 3.17
N ILE A 179 15.87 22.69 2.18
CA ILE A 179 16.49 21.38 2.39
C ILE A 179 17.95 21.53 2.86
N GLU A 180 18.68 22.50 2.29
CA GLU A 180 20.07 22.83 2.66
C GLU A 180 20.23 23.06 4.17
N ARG A 181 19.29 23.82 4.77
CA ARG A 181 19.33 24.21 6.18
C ARG A 181 18.59 23.24 7.11
N MET A 182 17.91 22.24 6.56
CA MET A 182 17.07 21.34 7.34
C MET A 182 17.90 20.40 8.23
N ASP A 183 17.56 20.40 9.52
CA ASP A 183 17.97 19.37 10.47
C ASP A 183 16.81 19.00 11.40
N LEU A 184 16.09 17.94 11.07
CA LEU A 184 14.96 17.42 11.85
C LEU A 184 15.36 16.29 12.80
N LEU A 185 16.63 15.86 12.81
CA LEU A 185 17.08 14.74 13.64
C LEU A 185 16.77 14.93 15.14
N PRO A 186 16.99 16.12 15.74
CA PRO A 186 16.64 16.36 17.14
C PRO A 186 15.13 16.31 17.43
N ASP A 187 14.29 16.43 16.40
CA ASP A 187 12.84 16.48 16.52
C ASP A 187 12.17 15.11 16.35
N LEU A 188 12.84 14.16 15.69
CA LEU A 188 12.28 12.81 15.46
C LEU A 188 11.78 12.10 16.74
N PRO A 189 12.46 12.18 17.90
CA PRO A 189 11.97 11.56 19.13
C PRO A 189 10.64 12.15 19.65
N LYS A 190 10.23 13.34 19.18
CA LYS A 190 8.97 13.99 19.57
C LYS A 190 7.76 13.47 18.78
N ILE A 191 7.99 12.75 17.68
CA ILE A 191 6.92 12.20 16.85
C ILE A 191 6.20 11.09 17.62
N ALA A 192 4.96 11.37 18.03
CA ALA A 192 4.11 10.43 18.77
C ALA A 192 3.23 9.56 17.86
N ALA A 193 3.04 9.98 16.60
CA ALA A 193 2.20 9.25 15.65
C ALA A 193 2.84 7.91 15.26
N PRO A 194 2.06 6.81 15.18
CA PRO A 194 2.54 5.56 14.59
C PRO A 194 3.10 5.85 13.20
N THR A 195 4.36 5.44 12.98
CA THR A 195 5.12 5.86 11.79
C THR A 195 5.55 4.65 10.95
N LEU A 196 5.25 4.70 9.66
CA LEU A 196 5.77 3.82 8.63
C LEU A 196 6.80 4.58 7.78
N VAL A 197 8.00 4.02 7.63
CA VAL A 197 9.02 4.51 6.71
C VAL A 197 9.08 3.55 5.52
N ILE A 198 9.00 4.07 4.30
CA ILE A 198 9.11 3.29 3.06
C ILE A 198 10.35 3.79 2.29
N ALA A 199 11.27 2.89 1.97
CA ALA A 199 12.46 3.21 1.17
C ALA A 199 12.52 2.32 -0.07
N GLY A 200 12.86 2.92 -1.21
CA GLY A 200 13.21 2.18 -2.42
C GLY A 200 14.58 1.51 -2.29
N ASP A 201 14.71 0.24 -2.66
CA ASP A 201 15.97 -0.49 -2.66
C ASP A 201 16.99 0.02 -3.70
N ALA A 202 16.50 0.73 -4.72
CA ALA A 202 17.27 1.34 -5.79
C ALA A 202 17.25 2.86 -5.72
N ASP A 203 16.84 3.46 -4.59
CA ASP A 203 16.83 4.91 -4.39
C ASP A 203 18.25 5.44 -4.14
N PRO A 204 18.86 6.20 -5.08
CA PRO A 204 20.19 6.75 -4.89
C PRO A 204 20.18 8.10 -4.15
N SER A 205 19.01 8.71 -3.93
CA SER A 205 18.86 10.04 -3.35
C SER A 205 18.65 9.98 -1.84
N THR A 206 17.82 9.03 -1.39
CA THR A 206 17.54 8.76 0.02
C THR A 206 17.49 7.26 0.28
N PRO A 207 18.60 6.53 0.08
CA PRO A 207 18.64 5.08 0.29
C PRO A 207 18.18 4.67 1.69
N ALA A 208 17.70 3.43 1.82
CA ALA A 208 17.27 2.87 3.10
C ALA A 208 18.36 2.98 4.19
N ASP A 209 19.63 2.84 3.81
CA ASP A 209 20.80 3.13 4.65
C ASP A 209 21.60 4.30 4.03
N PRO A 210 21.83 5.41 4.74
CA PRO A 210 21.47 5.64 6.15
C PRO A 210 20.05 6.18 6.37
N HIS A 211 19.36 6.73 5.37
CA HIS A 211 18.24 7.64 5.61
C HIS A 211 16.99 6.96 6.21
N GLY A 212 16.53 5.88 5.59
CA GLY A 212 15.36 5.13 6.11
C GLY A 212 15.60 4.57 7.52
N ARG A 213 16.78 3.98 7.75
CA ARG A 213 17.21 3.43 9.05
C ARG A 213 17.40 4.51 10.10
N MET A 214 17.93 5.67 9.71
CA MET A 214 18.09 6.83 10.59
C MET A 214 16.73 7.31 11.11
N ILE A 215 15.73 7.45 10.24
CA ILE A 215 14.39 7.85 10.66
C ILE A 215 13.77 6.77 11.54
N ALA A 216 13.77 5.51 11.09
CA ALA A 216 13.13 4.42 11.81
C ALA A 216 13.78 4.14 13.19
N GLY A 217 15.08 4.38 13.33
CA GLY A 217 15.79 4.23 14.60
C GLY A 217 15.57 5.39 15.58
N ALA A 218 15.20 6.58 15.09
CA ALA A 218 15.02 7.78 15.91
C ALA A 218 13.55 8.06 16.27
N VAL A 219 12.59 7.63 15.46
CA VAL A 219 11.15 7.78 15.72
C VAL A 219 10.65 6.60 16.57
N PRO A 220 10.06 6.83 17.75
CA PRO A 220 9.57 5.76 18.61
C PRO A 220 8.54 4.85 17.91
N GLY A 221 8.84 3.55 17.87
CA GLY A 221 7.93 2.54 17.29
C GLY A 221 7.79 2.61 15.77
N ALA A 222 8.65 3.35 15.06
CA ALA A 222 8.62 3.39 13.61
C ALA A 222 9.02 2.05 12.99
N ARG A 223 8.37 1.68 11.88
CA ARG A 223 8.70 0.49 11.08
C ARG A 223 9.28 0.92 9.73
N LEU A 224 10.36 0.28 9.30
CA LEU A 224 10.96 0.47 7.98
C LEU A 224 10.58 -0.67 7.04
N GLU A 225 10.03 -0.33 5.88
CA GLU A 225 9.78 -1.23 4.77
C GLU A 225 10.69 -0.84 3.60
N ILE A 226 11.53 -1.77 3.16
CA ILE A 226 12.36 -1.61 1.96
C ILE A 226 11.67 -2.33 0.82
N VAL A 227 11.39 -1.60 -0.25
CA VAL A 227 10.60 -2.09 -1.38
C VAL A 227 11.35 -1.93 -2.70
N PRO A 228 11.07 -2.77 -3.72
CA PRO A 228 11.78 -2.62 -4.99
C PRO A 228 11.38 -1.34 -5.72
N GLY A 229 12.32 -0.47 -6.06
CA GLY A 229 12.07 0.78 -6.78
C GLY A 229 13.06 1.88 -6.44
N ALA A 230 13.07 2.94 -7.25
CA ALA A 230 13.94 4.10 -7.04
C ALA A 230 13.27 5.17 -6.15
N HIS A 231 13.68 6.44 -6.28
CA HIS A 231 13.27 7.52 -5.38
C HIS A 231 11.77 7.86 -5.44
N LEU A 232 11.15 7.87 -6.62
CA LEU A 232 9.70 8.13 -6.75
C LEU A 232 8.91 6.83 -6.64
N VAL A 233 9.09 6.11 -5.52
CA VAL A 233 8.53 4.78 -5.30
C VAL A 233 6.99 4.73 -5.39
N ALA A 234 6.30 5.82 -5.06
CA ALA A 234 4.84 5.92 -5.19
C ALA A 234 4.37 5.96 -6.65
N VAL A 235 5.19 6.46 -7.56
CA VAL A 235 4.93 6.46 -9.02
C VAL A 235 5.38 5.13 -9.63
N GLU A 236 6.55 4.64 -9.22
CA GLU A 236 7.13 3.42 -9.77
C GLU A 236 6.35 2.16 -9.33
N ARG A 237 5.92 2.09 -8.07
CA ARG A 237 5.23 0.96 -7.47
C ARG A 237 3.92 1.37 -6.75
N PRO A 238 2.94 1.93 -7.48
CA PRO A 238 1.72 2.45 -6.88
C PRO A 238 0.94 1.37 -6.13
N ASP A 239 0.87 0.13 -6.63
CA ASP A 239 0.16 -0.97 -5.98
C ASP A 239 0.78 -1.33 -4.62
N LEU A 240 2.11 -1.43 -4.57
CA LEU A 240 2.85 -1.80 -3.37
C LEU A 240 2.79 -0.70 -2.32
N VAL A 241 3.00 0.55 -2.74
CA VAL A 241 2.89 1.71 -1.85
C VAL A 241 1.46 1.84 -1.33
N THR A 242 0.45 1.71 -2.18
CA THR A 242 -0.93 1.83 -1.73
C THR A 242 -1.31 0.74 -0.74
N ARG A 243 -0.88 -0.51 -0.97
CA ARG A 243 -1.08 -1.58 0.00
C ARG A 243 -0.49 -1.23 1.36
N LEU A 244 0.77 -0.79 1.40
CA LEU A 244 1.44 -0.41 2.64
C LEU A 244 0.75 0.77 3.35
N LEU A 245 0.29 1.77 2.60
CA LEU A 245 -0.46 2.90 3.16
C LEU A 245 -1.82 2.46 3.72
N LEU A 246 -2.57 1.63 2.99
CA LEU A 246 -3.86 1.09 3.43
C LEU A 246 -3.69 0.26 4.70
N ASP A 247 -2.73 -0.67 4.71
CA ASP A 247 -2.42 -1.51 5.87
C ASP A 247 -2.09 -0.63 7.08
N HIS A 248 -1.22 0.37 6.92
CA HIS A 248 -0.81 1.25 8.00
C HIS A 248 -1.92 2.16 8.53
N PHE A 249 -2.75 2.75 7.66
CA PHE A 249 -3.80 3.69 8.05
C PHE A 249 -5.06 3.02 8.58
N THR A 250 -5.29 1.74 8.25
CA THR A 250 -6.45 0.99 8.74
C THR A 250 -6.14 0.06 9.91
N GLU A 251 -4.87 -0.08 10.30
CA GLU A 251 -4.49 -0.90 11.44
C GLU A 251 -5.20 -0.41 12.73
N PRO A 252 -5.79 -1.31 13.54
CA PRO A 252 -6.35 -0.94 14.83
C PRO A 252 -5.28 -0.29 15.72
N VAL A 253 -5.63 0.78 16.43
CA VAL A 253 -4.73 1.38 17.43
C VAL A 253 -4.54 0.35 18.55
N ARG A 254 -3.32 -0.17 18.70
CA ARG A 254 -2.98 -0.95 19.90
C ARG A 254 -2.82 0.01 21.08
N PRO A 255 -3.45 -0.22 22.24
CA PRO A 255 -3.17 0.57 23.42
C PRO A 255 -1.68 0.44 23.77
N GLY A 256 -1.00 1.57 23.97
CA GLY A 256 0.41 1.59 24.33
C GLY A 256 0.67 1.01 25.72
N PRO A 257 1.92 0.59 26.03
CA PRO A 257 2.29 0.18 27.37
C PRO A 257 2.34 1.42 28.27
N GLY A 258 1.21 1.82 28.83
CA GLY A 258 1.15 3.03 29.66
C GLY A 258 -0.21 3.49 30.17
N ASP A 259 -1.29 2.72 30.00
CA ASP A 259 -2.58 3.06 30.63
C ASP A 259 -2.87 2.11 31.81
N PRO A 260 -2.54 2.48 33.06
CA PRO A 260 -3.00 1.76 34.23
C PRO A 260 -4.41 2.25 34.56
N GLY A 261 -5.45 1.60 34.02
CA GLY A 261 -6.78 2.15 34.21
C GLY A 261 -8.00 1.31 33.82
N ASP A 262 -7.98 -0.02 33.93
CA ASP A 262 -9.18 -0.74 34.41
C ASP A 262 -8.82 -2.17 34.87
N VAL A 263 -8.45 -2.30 36.15
CA VAL A 263 -8.44 -3.58 36.86
C VAL A 263 -9.76 -3.69 37.63
N GLY A 264 -10.83 -4.02 36.90
CA GLY A 264 -12.08 -4.53 37.46
C GLY A 264 -12.11 -6.06 37.38
N GLY A 265 -11.44 -6.71 38.33
CA GLY A 265 -11.31 -8.17 38.41
C GLY A 265 -12.64 -8.91 38.51
N SER A 266 -12.68 -10.06 37.84
CA SER A 266 -13.70 -11.09 38.02
C SER A 266 -13.61 -11.73 39.40
N ALA A 267 -14.71 -11.75 40.14
CA ALA A 267 -14.91 -12.61 41.30
C ALA A 267 -16.20 -13.42 41.07
N GLY A 268 -16.07 -14.76 41.09
CA GLY A 268 -17.16 -15.70 40.89
C GLY A 268 -18.18 -15.70 42.05
N PRO A 269 -19.36 -16.33 41.87
CA PRO A 269 -20.42 -16.27 42.86
C PRO A 269 -20.28 -17.39 43.90
N ILE A 270 -20.42 -17.03 45.17
CA ILE A 270 -20.69 -17.95 46.28
C ILE A 270 -21.96 -17.45 47.01
N GLY A 271 -22.98 -18.32 47.04
CA GLY A 271 -23.86 -18.58 48.19
C GLY A 271 -24.72 -17.48 48.84
N ALA A 272 -26.02 -17.52 48.51
CA ALA A 272 -27.20 -17.48 49.40
C ALA A 272 -27.40 -16.38 50.48
N ALA A 273 -28.53 -15.66 50.40
CA ALA A 273 -29.69 -15.74 51.33
C ALA A 273 -30.54 -14.43 51.34
N GLY A 274 -31.87 -14.58 51.49
CA GLY A 274 -32.81 -13.55 51.96
C GLY A 274 -33.57 -12.78 50.86
N SER A 275 -34.71 -13.27 50.38
CA SER A 275 -36.08 -13.00 50.89
C SER A 275 -36.60 -11.57 50.70
N SER A 276 -37.55 -11.37 49.79
CA SER A 276 -38.98 -11.17 50.15
C SER A 276 -39.80 -10.68 48.96
N ASP A 277 -40.99 -11.29 48.89
CA ASP A 277 -42.19 -11.06 48.08
C ASP A 277 -42.50 -9.62 47.63
N ALA A 278 -43.06 -9.47 46.41
CA ALA A 278 -44.50 -9.23 46.24
C ALA A 278 -44.95 -9.11 44.76
N ARG A 279 -46.13 -9.71 44.52
CA ARG A 279 -47.03 -9.73 43.35
C ARG A 279 -47.32 -8.29 42.83
N GLY A 280 -47.33 -7.96 41.53
CA GLY A 280 -48.38 -8.22 40.50
C GLY A 280 -49.72 -7.50 40.80
N PRO A 281 -50.56 -7.03 39.84
CA PRO A 281 -50.50 -7.08 38.35
C PRO A 281 -50.94 -5.75 37.64
N GLY A 282 -50.96 -5.71 36.29
CA GLY A 282 -51.83 -4.77 35.54
C GLY A 282 -51.34 -4.26 34.18
N SER A 283 -51.77 -4.91 33.10
CA SER A 283 -51.99 -4.32 31.75
C SER A 283 -53.49 -3.98 31.61
N PRO A 284 -54.02 -3.17 30.65
CA PRO A 284 -53.61 -2.97 29.24
C PRO A 284 -53.59 -1.45 28.83
N SER A 285 -53.29 -0.94 27.63
CA SER A 285 -53.74 -1.25 26.26
C SER A 285 -53.15 -0.21 25.26
N GLY A 286 -53.09 -0.55 23.97
CA GLY A 286 -53.11 0.41 22.83
C GLY A 286 -51.78 0.66 22.12
N SER A 287 -51.44 -0.09 21.07
CA SER A 287 -51.73 0.19 19.64
C SER A 287 -50.74 1.15 18.97
N GLY A 288 -49.99 0.65 17.98
CA GLY A 288 -49.21 1.49 17.06
C GLY A 288 -48.11 0.71 16.34
N ALA A 289 -48.47 0.06 15.24
CA ALA A 289 -47.55 -0.65 14.37
C ALA A 289 -46.67 0.31 13.55
N ALA A 290 -45.39 -0.05 13.37
CA ALA A 290 -44.63 0.08 12.12
C ALA A 290 -43.26 -0.60 12.31
N GLY A 291 -42.82 -1.34 11.29
CA GLY A 291 -41.78 -2.35 11.41
C GLY A 291 -40.36 -1.82 11.26
N ALA A 292 -39.46 -2.43 12.02
CA ALA A 292 -38.04 -2.52 11.72
C ALA A 292 -37.57 -3.89 12.22
N ARG A 293 -37.12 -4.75 11.32
CA ARG A 293 -36.54 -6.06 11.67
C ARG A 293 -35.18 -5.81 12.34
N PRO A 294 -34.92 -6.31 13.56
CA PRO A 294 -33.58 -6.24 14.14
C PRO A 294 -32.71 -7.37 13.55
N TYR A 295 -31.44 -7.03 13.29
CA TYR A 295 -30.38 -8.01 13.07
C TYR A 295 -30.30 -8.95 14.28
N GLY A 296 -30.68 -10.21 14.06
CA GLY A 296 -30.62 -11.24 15.10
C GLY A 296 -29.18 -11.59 15.42
N THR A 297 -28.80 -11.34 16.68
CA THR A 297 -27.62 -11.92 17.32
C THR A 297 -27.87 -13.41 17.54
N GLY A 298 -27.36 -14.25 16.63
CA GLY A 298 -27.32 -15.70 16.79
C GLY A 298 -25.96 -16.14 17.32
N ARG A 299 -25.88 -16.41 18.64
CA ARG A 299 -24.82 -17.24 19.23
C ARG A 299 -25.13 -18.70 18.84
N GLY A 300 -24.22 -19.34 18.11
CA GLY A 300 -24.30 -20.76 17.74
C GLY A 300 -22.91 -21.31 17.43
N ALA A 301 -22.56 -22.39 18.11
CA ALA A 301 -21.26 -23.04 18.20
C ALA A 301 -20.59 -23.46 16.87
N THR A 302 -19.27 -23.30 16.84
CA THR A 302 -18.24 -24.15 16.20
C THR A 302 -18.70 -25.26 15.23
N GLU A 303 -18.65 -25.01 13.92
CA GLU A 303 -18.32 -25.99 12.88
C GLU A 303 -17.54 -25.28 11.76
N GLY A 304 -16.38 -25.84 11.37
CA GLY A 304 -15.46 -25.26 10.40
C GLY A 304 -16.06 -25.13 8.99
N GLY A 305 -15.61 -24.12 8.25
CA GLY A 305 -16.14 -23.67 6.95
C GLY A 305 -16.06 -24.65 5.76
N ALA A 306 -15.92 -25.94 5.98
CA ALA A 306 -16.11 -26.94 4.93
C ALA A 306 -17.61 -27.18 4.72
N GLY A 307 -18.20 -26.58 3.68
CA GLY A 307 -19.46 -27.10 3.13
C GLY A 307 -20.62 -26.14 2.89
N ARG A 308 -20.44 -24.81 2.91
CA ARG A 308 -21.56 -23.89 2.61
C ARG A 308 -22.15 -24.07 1.20
N SER A 309 -21.37 -24.57 0.24
CA SER A 309 -21.81 -24.78 -1.15
C SER A 309 -21.70 -26.23 -1.63
N ALA A 310 -21.55 -27.22 -0.73
CA ALA A 310 -21.36 -28.63 -1.11
C ALA A 310 -22.52 -29.22 -1.95
N GLY A 311 -23.69 -28.59 -1.93
CA GLY A 311 -24.84 -28.93 -2.78
C GLY A 311 -24.89 -28.23 -4.15
N ASP A 312 -23.99 -27.29 -4.45
CA ASP A 312 -23.89 -26.64 -5.78
C ASP A 312 -23.14 -27.59 -6.74
N PRO A 313 -23.74 -28.00 -7.88
CA PRO A 313 -23.08 -28.88 -8.84
C PRO A 313 -21.75 -28.31 -9.37
N ARG A 314 -21.59 -26.98 -9.40
CA ARG A 314 -20.33 -26.33 -9.78
C ARG A 314 -19.24 -26.53 -8.73
N TRP A 315 -19.60 -26.61 -7.45
CA TRP A 315 -18.63 -26.87 -6.40
C TRP A 315 -18.08 -28.29 -6.55
N ALA A 316 -18.94 -29.29 -6.73
CA ALA A 316 -18.53 -30.68 -6.90
C ALA A 316 -17.70 -30.89 -8.18
N ALA A 317 -18.08 -30.24 -9.29
CA ALA A 317 -17.27 -30.23 -10.51
C ALA A 317 -15.93 -29.53 -10.28
N GLY A 318 -15.94 -28.42 -9.57
CA GLY A 318 -14.76 -27.63 -9.26
C GLY A 318 -13.77 -28.33 -8.36
N ASP A 319 -14.21 -28.96 -7.29
CA ASP A 319 -13.33 -29.71 -6.38
C ASP A 319 -12.65 -30.86 -7.12
N ARG A 320 -13.40 -31.66 -7.89
CA ARG A 320 -12.85 -32.73 -8.74
C ARG A 320 -11.77 -32.19 -9.69
N VAL A 321 -12.10 -31.13 -10.44
CA VAL A 321 -11.20 -30.52 -11.41
C VAL A 321 -9.96 -29.93 -10.75
N ARG A 322 -10.13 -29.26 -9.60
CA ARG A 322 -9.04 -28.65 -8.84
C ARG A 322 -8.06 -29.72 -8.37
N ARG A 323 -8.56 -30.88 -7.92
CA ARG A 323 -7.76 -32.03 -7.52
C ARG A 323 -7.03 -32.67 -8.69
N GLU A 324 -7.69 -32.88 -9.82
CA GLU A 324 -7.06 -33.38 -11.04
C GLU A 324 -5.91 -32.48 -11.51
N VAL A 325 -6.06 -31.15 -11.39
CA VAL A 325 -5.04 -30.19 -11.86
C VAL A 325 -3.94 -29.95 -10.82
N LEU A 326 -4.29 -29.67 -9.55
CA LEU A 326 -3.35 -29.26 -8.50
C LEU A 326 -2.86 -30.41 -7.62
N GLY A 327 -3.59 -31.52 -7.58
CA GLY A 327 -3.31 -32.70 -6.76
C GLY A 327 -4.03 -32.67 -5.41
N ASP A 328 -4.43 -33.84 -4.93
CA ASP A 328 -5.20 -34.00 -3.69
C ASP A 328 -4.50 -33.37 -2.48
N GLU A 329 -3.22 -33.67 -2.26
CA GLU A 329 -2.44 -33.14 -1.13
C GLU A 329 -2.44 -31.61 -1.07
N HIS A 330 -2.42 -30.94 -2.23
CA HIS A 330 -2.47 -29.48 -2.29
C HIS A 330 -3.87 -28.98 -1.88
N VAL A 331 -4.92 -29.58 -2.45
CA VAL A 331 -6.31 -29.19 -2.18
C VAL A 331 -6.68 -29.43 -0.73
N ASP A 332 -6.30 -30.58 -0.17
CA ASP A 332 -6.57 -30.93 1.22
C ASP A 332 -5.86 -30.00 2.19
N ARG A 333 -4.59 -29.67 1.93
CA ARG A 333 -3.84 -28.68 2.72
C ARG A 333 -4.48 -27.29 2.64
N ALA A 334 -4.95 -26.88 1.46
CA ALA A 334 -5.61 -25.59 1.29
C ALA A 334 -6.92 -25.50 2.11
N TRP A 335 -7.69 -26.58 2.16
CA TRP A 335 -8.90 -26.65 2.97
C TRP A 335 -8.61 -26.78 4.47
N ALA A 336 -7.61 -27.56 4.87
CA ALA A 336 -7.21 -27.67 6.27
C ALA A 336 -6.67 -26.34 6.83
N ALA A 337 -6.02 -25.53 5.99
CA ALA A 337 -5.57 -24.19 6.34
C ALA A 337 -6.66 -23.11 6.20
N ALA A 338 -7.85 -23.45 5.71
CA ALA A 338 -8.93 -22.50 5.55
C ALA A 338 -9.46 -22.06 6.93
N THR A 339 -9.54 -20.75 7.12
CA THR A 339 -10.09 -20.12 8.31
C THR A 339 -11.49 -19.62 8.02
N GLU A 340 -12.21 -19.12 9.03
CA GLU A 340 -13.49 -18.42 8.82
C GLU A 340 -13.34 -17.26 7.81
N PHE A 341 -12.20 -16.55 7.83
CA PHE A 341 -11.91 -15.44 6.92
C PHE A 341 -11.61 -15.90 5.48
N THR A 342 -10.90 -17.02 5.31
CA THR A 342 -10.44 -17.49 3.99
C THR A 342 -11.31 -18.57 3.36
N GLY A 343 -12.23 -19.17 4.12
CA GLY A 343 -13.11 -20.26 3.67
C GLY A 343 -14.03 -19.86 2.52
N ASP A 344 -14.66 -18.68 2.63
CA ASP A 344 -15.55 -18.17 1.57
C ASP A 344 -14.79 -17.93 0.25
N PHE A 345 -13.51 -17.55 0.32
CA PHE A 345 -12.64 -17.42 -0.86
C PHE A 345 -12.26 -18.78 -1.45
N GLN A 346 -11.92 -19.77 -0.62
CA GLN A 346 -11.66 -21.13 -1.09
C GLN A 346 -12.88 -21.75 -1.78
N ASP A 347 -14.07 -21.51 -1.25
CA ASP A 347 -15.34 -21.90 -1.86
C ASP A 347 -15.57 -21.21 -3.21
N PHE A 348 -15.40 -19.88 -3.26
CA PHE A 348 -15.54 -19.09 -4.49
C PHE A 348 -14.61 -19.58 -5.59
N VAL A 349 -13.31 -19.72 -5.31
CA VAL A 349 -12.32 -20.19 -6.29
C VAL A 349 -12.65 -21.59 -6.77
N THR A 350 -13.08 -22.48 -5.86
CA THR A 350 -13.49 -23.85 -6.20
C THR A 350 -14.64 -23.86 -7.20
N ARG A 351 -15.70 -23.07 -6.96
CA ARG A 351 -16.86 -23.01 -7.88
C ARG A 351 -16.53 -22.38 -9.23
N TYR A 352 -15.88 -21.22 -9.23
CA TYR A 352 -15.77 -20.42 -10.46
C TYR A 352 -14.50 -20.70 -11.26
N ALA A 353 -13.34 -20.71 -10.62
CA ALA A 353 -12.10 -21.00 -11.34
C ALA A 353 -12.13 -22.45 -11.84
N TRP A 354 -12.41 -23.39 -10.93
CA TRP A 354 -12.32 -24.81 -11.24
C TRP A 354 -13.61 -25.38 -11.83
N GLY A 355 -14.76 -25.06 -11.23
CA GLY A 355 -16.06 -25.60 -11.62
C GLY A 355 -16.68 -24.97 -12.86
N GLU A 356 -16.32 -23.73 -13.20
CA GLU A 356 -16.79 -23.07 -14.41
C GLU A 356 -15.66 -22.92 -15.44
N VAL A 357 -14.59 -22.18 -15.16
CA VAL A 357 -13.63 -21.83 -16.22
C VAL A 357 -12.79 -23.03 -16.67
N TRP A 358 -12.20 -23.76 -15.73
CA TRP A 358 -11.33 -24.89 -16.03
C TRP A 358 -12.10 -26.16 -16.41
N ALA A 359 -13.32 -26.34 -15.92
CA ALA A 359 -14.19 -27.47 -16.30
C ALA A 359 -14.81 -27.34 -17.70
N ARG A 360 -14.85 -26.12 -18.28
CA ARG A 360 -15.45 -25.88 -19.59
C ARG A 360 -14.75 -26.62 -20.72
N GLU A 361 -15.59 -27.13 -21.61
CA GLU A 361 -15.19 -27.61 -22.93
C GLU A 361 -14.77 -26.41 -23.82
N GLY A 362 -13.77 -26.62 -24.68
CA GLY A 362 -13.26 -25.60 -25.61
C GLY A 362 -11.73 -25.53 -25.65
N LEU A 363 -11.08 -25.51 -24.49
CA LEU A 363 -9.63 -25.67 -24.37
C LEU A 363 -9.31 -26.88 -23.50
N ASP A 364 -8.40 -27.73 -23.96
CA ASP A 364 -7.92 -28.85 -23.16
C ASP A 364 -7.05 -28.39 -21.99
N ARG A 365 -6.77 -29.32 -21.06
CA ARG A 365 -6.01 -29.05 -19.84
C ARG A 365 -4.58 -28.63 -20.10
N ARG A 366 -3.95 -29.19 -21.14
CA ARG A 366 -2.59 -28.87 -21.54
C ARG A 366 -2.50 -27.42 -21.99
N THR A 367 -3.38 -27.03 -22.91
CA THR A 367 -3.46 -25.67 -23.46
C THR A 367 -3.77 -24.65 -22.36
N ARG A 368 -4.73 -24.95 -21.47
CA ARG A 368 -5.03 -24.08 -20.32
C ARG A 368 -3.83 -23.90 -19.41
N SER A 369 -3.05 -24.96 -19.19
CA SER A 369 -1.83 -24.89 -18.38
C SER A 369 -0.77 -24.03 -19.07
N CYS A 370 -0.56 -24.18 -20.38
CA CYS A 370 0.36 -23.33 -21.14
C CYS A 370 -0.01 -21.85 -21.06
N VAL A 371 -1.29 -21.51 -21.25
CA VAL A 371 -1.79 -20.13 -21.12
C VAL A 371 -1.60 -19.61 -19.70
N THR A 372 -1.92 -20.43 -18.69
CA THR A 372 -1.77 -20.06 -17.27
C THR A 372 -0.31 -19.79 -16.93
N LEU A 373 0.63 -20.64 -17.38
CA LEU A 373 2.07 -20.43 -17.17
C LEU A 373 2.55 -19.13 -17.80
N ALA A 374 2.14 -18.84 -19.04
CA ALA A 374 2.50 -17.61 -19.72
C ALA A 374 2.00 -16.37 -18.97
N LEU A 375 0.74 -16.38 -18.51
CA LEU A 375 0.15 -15.27 -17.77
C LEU A 375 0.80 -15.08 -16.40
N LEU A 376 1.00 -16.15 -15.63
CA LEU A 376 1.63 -16.06 -14.31
C LEU A 376 3.08 -15.58 -14.40
N ALA A 377 3.81 -16.02 -15.42
CA ALA A 377 5.14 -15.51 -15.71
C ALA A 377 5.10 -14.02 -16.07
N ALA A 378 4.28 -13.63 -17.05
CA ALA A 378 4.14 -12.24 -17.50
C ALA A 378 3.74 -11.25 -16.39
N LEU A 379 2.90 -11.70 -15.45
CA LEU A 379 2.41 -10.89 -14.32
C LEU A 379 3.32 -10.95 -13.08
N GLY A 380 4.40 -11.74 -13.09
CA GLY A 380 5.32 -11.86 -11.96
C GLY A 380 4.74 -12.57 -10.73
N HIS A 381 3.77 -13.47 -10.92
CA HIS A 381 3.12 -14.23 -9.84
C HIS A 381 3.91 -15.49 -9.49
N GLU A 382 5.10 -15.31 -8.94
CA GLU A 382 6.10 -16.38 -8.73
C GLU A 382 5.61 -17.53 -7.84
N GLY A 383 4.90 -17.22 -6.75
CA GLY A 383 4.38 -18.23 -5.82
C GLY A 383 3.37 -19.18 -6.47
N GLU A 384 2.53 -18.64 -7.36
CA GLU A 384 1.56 -19.41 -8.14
C GLU A 384 2.23 -20.14 -9.30
N LEU A 385 3.24 -19.53 -9.93
CA LEU A 385 3.95 -20.10 -11.07
C LEU A 385 4.58 -21.45 -10.73
N ALA A 386 5.27 -21.56 -9.59
CA ALA A 386 5.88 -22.82 -9.17
C ALA A 386 4.86 -23.96 -9.01
N MET A 387 3.70 -23.66 -8.40
CA MET A 387 2.60 -24.60 -8.30
C MET A 387 2.04 -24.98 -9.66
N HIS A 388 1.85 -24.02 -10.55
CA HIS A 388 1.28 -24.26 -11.88
C HIS A 388 2.24 -24.96 -12.84
N VAL A 389 3.55 -24.91 -12.62
CA VAL A 389 4.51 -25.77 -13.32
C VAL A 389 4.26 -27.24 -12.97
N ARG A 390 4.06 -27.56 -11.68
CA ARG A 390 3.68 -28.94 -11.26
C ARG A 390 2.32 -29.36 -11.84
N ALA A 391 1.36 -28.43 -11.85
CA ALA A 391 0.04 -28.68 -12.43
C ALA A 391 0.10 -28.93 -13.95
N ALA A 392 0.95 -28.18 -14.67
CA ALA A 392 1.15 -28.36 -16.11
C ALA A 392 1.73 -29.74 -16.42
N LEU A 393 2.72 -30.20 -15.64
CA LEU A 393 3.27 -31.55 -15.76
C LEU A 393 2.19 -32.62 -15.53
N ARG A 394 1.35 -32.46 -14.49
CA ARG A 394 0.23 -33.37 -14.19
C ARG A 394 -0.80 -33.41 -15.32
N ASN A 395 -1.05 -32.27 -15.95
CA ASN A 395 -1.94 -32.17 -17.10
C ASN A 395 -1.30 -32.69 -18.41
N GLY A 396 -0.04 -33.13 -18.39
CA GLY A 396 0.66 -33.70 -19.54
C GLY A 396 1.44 -32.70 -20.40
N VAL A 397 1.70 -31.49 -19.91
CA VAL A 397 2.64 -30.56 -20.58
C VAL A 397 4.07 -30.98 -20.23
N SER A 398 4.87 -31.32 -21.23
CA SER A 398 6.24 -31.79 -21.02
C SER A 398 7.19 -30.64 -20.60
N PRO A 399 8.33 -30.94 -19.96
CA PRO A 399 9.34 -29.92 -19.66
C PRO A 399 9.83 -29.16 -20.90
N ALA A 400 9.85 -29.82 -22.08
CA ALA A 400 10.18 -29.18 -23.35
C ALA A 400 9.11 -28.17 -23.76
N GLU A 401 7.83 -28.51 -23.65
CA GLU A 401 6.74 -27.59 -23.96
C GLU A 401 6.67 -26.42 -22.98
N ILE A 402 6.94 -26.65 -21.69
CA ILE A 402 7.05 -25.58 -20.69
C ILE A 402 8.16 -24.60 -21.08
N ARG A 403 9.33 -25.10 -21.52
CA ARG A 403 10.42 -24.26 -22.04
C ARG A 403 9.94 -23.40 -23.22
N GLU A 404 9.25 -23.98 -24.20
CA GLU A 404 8.74 -23.22 -25.36
C GLU A 404 7.74 -22.12 -24.93
N VAL A 405 6.84 -22.42 -23.99
CA VAL A 405 5.90 -21.42 -23.45
C VAL A 405 6.65 -20.26 -22.78
N LEU A 406 7.69 -20.55 -22.00
CA LEU A 406 8.48 -19.52 -21.32
C LEU A 406 9.36 -18.71 -22.29
N LEU A 407 9.89 -19.33 -23.35
CA LEU A 407 10.57 -18.62 -24.44
C LEU A 407 9.64 -17.65 -25.15
N GLN A 408 8.45 -18.13 -25.55
CA GLN A 408 7.42 -17.31 -26.18
C GLN A 408 7.00 -16.16 -25.27
N THR A 409 6.84 -16.43 -23.96
CA THR A 409 6.51 -15.40 -22.98
C THR A 409 7.61 -14.34 -22.89
N GLY A 410 8.89 -14.74 -22.90
CA GLY A 410 10.02 -13.82 -22.90
C GLY A 410 10.07 -12.87 -24.09
N LEU A 411 9.64 -13.34 -25.27
CA LEU A 411 9.57 -12.50 -26.48
C LEU A 411 8.61 -11.31 -26.31
N TYR A 412 7.48 -11.52 -25.64
CA TYR A 412 6.43 -10.49 -25.52
C TYR A 412 6.41 -9.76 -24.16
N ALA A 413 6.82 -10.43 -23.08
CA ALA A 413 6.82 -9.88 -21.72
C ALA A 413 8.23 -9.48 -21.24
N GLY A 414 9.27 -9.73 -22.05
CA GLY A 414 10.65 -9.32 -21.78
C GLY A 414 11.54 -10.42 -21.22
N VAL A 415 12.84 -10.31 -21.53
CA VAL A 415 13.89 -11.27 -21.11
C VAL A 415 13.99 -11.42 -19.58
N PRO A 416 13.90 -10.36 -18.75
CA PRO A 416 13.96 -10.51 -17.29
C PRO A 416 12.85 -11.39 -16.71
N VAL A 417 11.63 -11.27 -17.24
CA VAL A 417 10.48 -12.10 -16.86
C VAL A 417 10.76 -13.57 -17.17
N ALA A 418 11.24 -13.85 -18.39
CA ALA A 418 11.59 -15.21 -18.77
C ALA A 418 12.72 -15.76 -17.90
N ASN A 419 13.78 -15.00 -17.61
CA ASN A 419 14.88 -15.43 -16.74
C ASN A 419 14.37 -15.91 -15.38
N ARG A 420 13.45 -15.16 -14.78
CA ARG A 420 12.86 -15.51 -13.49
C ARG A 420 11.96 -16.74 -13.59
N ALA A 421 11.10 -16.81 -14.61
CA ALA A 421 10.22 -17.96 -14.85
C ALA A 421 11.02 -19.24 -15.12
N PHE A 422 12.13 -19.16 -15.85
CA PHE A 422 13.05 -20.27 -16.10
C PHE A 422 13.73 -20.75 -14.81
N ALA A 423 14.14 -19.83 -13.93
CA ALA A 423 14.71 -20.20 -12.64
C ALA A 423 13.70 -21.02 -11.80
N ILE A 424 12.46 -20.53 -11.70
CA ILE A 424 11.39 -21.20 -10.94
C ILE A 424 11.03 -22.56 -11.56
N ALA A 425 10.85 -22.61 -12.88
CA ALA A 425 10.54 -23.87 -13.56
C ALA A 425 11.66 -24.90 -13.36
N ARG A 426 12.93 -24.49 -13.42
CA ARG A 426 14.08 -25.36 -13.15
C ARG A 426 14.07 -25.89 -11.72
N GLU A 427 13.82 -25.05 -10.72
CA GLU A 427 13.75 -25.49 -9.31
C GLU A 427 12.68 -26.56 -9.09
N VAL A 428 11.52 -26.41 -9.74
CA VAL A 428 10.44 -27.40 -9.69
C VAL A 428 10.82 -28.68 -10.42
N LEU A 429 11.40 -28.58 -11.62
CA LEU A 429 11.78 -29.73 -12.45
C LEU A 429 12.94 -30.55 -11.85
N ASP A 430 13.88 -29.89 -11.19
CA ASP A 430 15.03 -30.53 -10.54
C ASP A 430 14.67 -31.14 -9.18
N GLY A 431 13.41 -30.99 -8.73
CA GLY A 431 12.95 -31.47 -7.42
C GLY A 431 13.54 -30.70 -6.23
N ARG A 432 14.15 -29.54 -6.47
CA ARG A 432 14.81 -28.70 -5.44
C ARG A 432 13.84 -27.73 -4.75
N GLY A 433 12.57 -27.71 -5.16
CA GLY A 433 11.49 -27.00 -4.49
C GLY A 433 10.54 -27.93 -3.75
N ALA A 434 10.85 -28.24 -2.49
CA ALA A 434 9.92 -28.71 -1.44
C ALA A 434 10.35 -27.99 -0.15
N VAL A 435 9.51 -27.26 0.58
CA VAL A 435 8.16 -27.58 1.10
C VAL A 435 7.26 -26.35 1.04
#